data_AF-A0A7J9UTT5-F1
#
_entry.id   AF-A0A7J9UTT5-F1
#
_cell.length_a   1.000
_cell.length_b   1.000
_cell.length_c   1.000
_cell.angle_alpha   90.00
_cell.angle_beta   90.00
_cell.angle_gamma   90.00
#
_symmetry.space_group_name_H-M   'P 1'
#
loop_
_entity.id
_entity.type
_entity.pdbx_description
1 polymer ?
#
loop_
_entity_poly.entity_id
_entity_poly.type
_entity_poly.pdbx_seq_one_letter_code
_entity_poly.pdbx_strand_id
1 'polypeptide(L)'
;MPDHLRRRRRLLAWSAPVVALALLAGGVLLGIALGSWNARTAYEARAYDDAATGFAHQKPSTVLVEPWKAWFNTGTALVRAGDHTGAVEELRGAHRLVPKGTTDADGRPDPSTPECRVRINLSLALESLGDDARGAGDAGAAVTYYRDAMDAIGPCTSDGRSAADQPPQHSDARSQPDETEQRQKAKASRAERSRQAPGQPGQGDEKQSLKRAPVDPRQEQLEQRNQDAERDRQRQEQQRGGGTGSGQAW
;
A
#
# COMPACT_ATOMS: atom_id res chain seq x y z
N MET A 1 35.04 10.38 -57.32
CA MET A 1 34.52 10.97 -56.06
C MET A 1 35.64 11.77 -55.40
N PRO A 2 35.42 13.05 -55.09
CA PRO A 2 36.33 13.85 -54.27
C PRO A 2 36.69 13.16 -52.94
N ASP A 3 37.94 13.29 -52.49
CA ASP A 3 38.43 12.53 -51.32
C ASP A 3 37.78 12.94 -50.00
N HIS A 4 37.31 14.18 -49.90
CA HIS A 4 36.50 14.64 -48.77
C HIS A 4 35.16 13.88 -48.67
N LEU A 5 34.55 13.50 -49.80
CA LEU A 5 33.31 12.71 -49.82
C LEU A 5 33.55 11.24 -49.45
N ARG A 6 34.70 10.65 -49.84
CA ARG A 6 35.11 9.30 -49.43
C ARG A 6 35.37 9.22 -47.93
N ARG A 7 36.07 10.20 -47.36
CA ARG A 7 36.35 10.28 -45.92
C ARG A 7 35.06 10.45 -45.12
N ARG A 8 34.15 11.33 -45.54
CA ARG A 8 32.84 11.53 -44.91
C ARG A 8 31.97 10.27 -44.95
N ARG A 9 31.94 9.55 -46.08
CA ARG A 9 31.17 8.30 -46.21
C ARG A 9 31.73 7.17 -45.34
N ARG A 10 33.05 7.08 -45.18
CA ARG A 10 33.68 6.14 -44.23
C ARG A 10 33.33 6.52 -42.78
N LEU A 11 33.45 7.79 -42.40
CA LEU A 11 33.10 8.25 -41.05
C LEU A 11 31.63 7.97 -40.70
N LEU A 12 30.70 8.24 -41.64
CA LEU A 12 29.27 7.94 -41.46
C LEU A 12 28.99 6.44 -41.39
N ALA A 13 29.67 5.60 -42.18
CA ALA A 13 29.50 4.15 -42.12
C ALA A 13 29.99 3.56 -40.78
N TRP A 14 31.05 4.12 -40.21
CA TRP A 14 31.58 3.70 -38.91
C TRP A 14 30.76 4.24 -37.74
N SER A 15 30.14 5.42 -37.85
CA SER A 15 29.26 5.97 -36.82
C SER A 15 27.82 5.47 -36.89
N ALA A 16 27.35 5.02 -38.06
CA ALA A 16 26.00 4.48 -38.27
C ALA A 16 25.57 3.42 -37.23
N PRO A 17 26.37 2.38 -36.90
CA PRO A 17 25.96 1.39 -35.89
C PRO A 17 25.79 2.01 -34.49
N VAL A 18 26.65 2.95 -34.10
CA VAL A 18 26.55 3.63 -32.81
C VAL A 18 25.30 4.50 -32.74
N VAL A 19 25.01 5.25 -33.81
CA VAL A 19 23.80 6.08 -33.90
C VAL A 19 22.54 5.20 -33.92
N ALA A 20 22.55 4.09 -34.64
CA ALA A 20 21.43 3.15 -34.66
C ALA A 20 21.16 2.55 -33.28
N LEU A 21 22.20 2.13 -32.55
CA LEU A 21 22.06 1.66 -31.17
C LEU A 21 21.52 2.75 -30.23
N ALA A 22 22.00 3.98 -30.36
CA ALA A 22 21.50 5.11 -29.57
C ALA A 22 20.02 5.40 -29.86
N LEU A 23 19.58 5.33 -31.12
CA LEU A 23 18.17 5.49 -31.50
C LEU A 23 17.31 4.36 -30.96
N LEU A 24 17.78 3.11 -31.01
CA LEU A 24 17.07 1.97 -30.42
C LEU A 24 16.92 2.13 -28.91
N ALA A 25 18.00 2.49 -28.21
CA ALA A 25 17.94 2.77 -26.78
C ALA A 25 16.96 3.91 -26.46
N GLY A 26 16.99 5.00 -27.24
CA GLY A 26 16.06 6.11 -27.10
C GLY A 26 14.61 5.69 -27.32
N GLY A 27 14.34 4.86 -28.33
CA GLY A 27 13.01 4.31 -28.61
C GLY A 27 12.49 3.42 -27.47
N VAL A 28 13.34 2.56 -26.91
CA VAL A 28 12.99 1.72 -25.76
C VAL A 28 12.67 2.58 -24.53
N LEU A 29 13.52 3.57 -24.21
CA LEU A 29 13.29 4.48 -23.09
C LEU A 29 12.00 5.28 -23.25
N LEU A 30 11.70 5.75 -24.47
CA LEU A 30 10.44 6.43 -24.77
C LEU A 30 9.24 5.50 -24.58
N GLY A 31 9.34 4.25 -25.06
CA GLY A 31 8.30 3.24 -24.86
C GLY A 31 8.02 2.97 -23.37
N ILE A 32 9.07 2.83 -22.56
CA ILE A 32 8.94 2.66 -21.10
C ILE A 32 8.27 3.89 -20.49
N ALA A 33 8.71 5.11 -20.83
CA ALA A 33 8.15 6.33 -20.28
C ALA A 33 6.66 6.50 -20.61
N LEU A 34 6.27 6.22 -21.86
CA LEU A 34 4.87 6.27 -22.29
C LEU A 34 4.03 5.18 -21.61
N GLY A 35 4.56 3.96 -21.47
CA GLY A 35 3.90 2.88 -20.74
C GLY A 35 3.68 3.23 -19.27
N SER A 36 4.69 3.79 -18.59
CA SER A 36 4.56 4.26 -17.21
C SER A 36 3.56 5.41 -17.08
N TRP A 37 3.52 6.33 -18.03
CA TRP A 37 2.52 7.41 -18.03
C TRP A 37 1.11 6.85 -18.19
N ASN A 38 0.88 5.97 -19.16
CA ASN A 38 -0.43 5.35 -19.39
C ASN A 38 -0.94 4.56 -18.16
N ALA A 39 -0.08 3.77 -17.52
CA ALA A 39 -0.44 3.02 -16.33
C ALA A 39 -0.80 3.95 -15.14
N ARG A 40 -0.06 5.04 -14.97
CA ARG A 40 -0.36 6.06 -13.94
C ARG A 40 -1.67 6.78 -14.22
N THR A 41 -1.92 7.18 -15.47
CA THR A 41 -3.18 7.82 -15.84
C THR A 41 -4.37 6.90 -15.62
N ALA A 42 -4.22 5.59 -15.90
CA ALA A 42 -5.24 4.60 -15.59
C ALA A 42 -5.50 4.51 -14.07
N TYR A 43 -4.44 4.48 -13.26
CA TYR A 43 -4.56 4.46 -11.81
C TYR A 43 -5.26 5.71 -11.25
N GLU A 44 -4.89 6.89 -11.73
CA GLU A 44 -5.52 8.17 -11.37
C GLU A 44 -6.98 8.25 -11.80
N ALA A 45 -7.31 7.69 -12.96
CA ALA A 45 -8.67 7.54 -13.47
C ALA A 45 -9.47 6.41 -12.76
N ARG A 46 -8.87 5.73 -11.78
CA ARG A 46 -9.45 4.59 -11.03
C ARG A 46 -9.72 3.34 -11.88
N ALA A 47 -9.12 3.25 -13.07
CA ALA A 47 -9.08 2.03 -13.87
C ALA A 47 -7.97 1.12 -13.35
N TYR A 48 -8.19 0.52 -12.17
CA TYR A 48 -7.15 -0.17 -11.41
C TYR A 48 -6.67 -1.48 -12.07
N ASP A 49 -7.55 -2.23 -12.73
CA ASP A 49 -7.17 -3.43 -13.49
C ASP A 49 -6.25 -3.09 -14.68
N ASP A 50 -6.59 -2.02 -15.41
CA ASP A 50 -5.77 -1.52 -16.52
C ASP A 50 -4.42 -1.00 -16.03
N ALA A 51 -4.42 -0.30 -14.89
CA ALA A 51 -3.19 0.15 -14.24
C ALA A 51 -2.31 -1.02 -13.82
N ALA A 52 -2.88 -2.04 -13.16
CA ALA A 52 -2.16 -3.23 -12.75
C ALA A 52 -1.51 -3.94 -13.95
N THR A 53 -2.27 -4.14 -15.02
CA THR A 53 -1.77 -4.72 -16.28
C THR A 53 -0.62 -3.88 -16.86
N GLY A 54 -0.79 -2.56 -16.93
CA GLY A 54 0.22 -1.64 -17.43
C GLY A 54 1.52 -1.64 -16.60
N PHE A 55 1.43 -1.75 -15.28
CA PHE A 55 2.60 -1.88 -14.40
C PHE A 55 3.26 -3.26 -14.50
N ALA A 56 2.48 -4.33 -14.65
CA ALA A 56 3.00 -5.68 -14.79
C ALA A 56 3.89 -5.82 -16.05
N HIS A 57 3.50 -5.19 -17.16
CA HIS A 57 4.30 -5.15 -18.38
C HIS A 57 5.65 -4.42 -18.24
N GLN A 58 5.84 -3.62 -17.18
CA GLN A 58 7.09 -2.89 -16.94
C GLN A 58 8.12 -3.72 -16.17
N LYS A 59 7.75 -4.86 -15.57
CA LYS A 59 8.66 -5.70 -14.79
C LYS A 59 9.94 -6.10 -15.53
N PRO A 60 9.92 -6.50 -16.83
CA PRO A 60 11.14 -6.82 -17.57
C PRO A 60 12.09 -5.62 -17.71
N SER A 61 11.52 -4.40 -17.76
CA SER A 61 12.27 -3.16 -17.93
C SER A 61 12.90 -2.65 -16.63
N THR A 62 12.39 -3.05 -15.46
CA THR A 62 12.89 -2.61 -14.15
C THR A 62 13.94 -3.54 -13.54
N VAL A 63 14.29 -4.66 -14.17
CA VAL A 63 15.17 -5.69 -13.59
C VAL A 63 16.50 -5.13 -13.07
N LEU A 64 17.07 -4.12 -13.74
CA LEU A 64 18.37 -3.54 -13.39
C LEU A 64 18.26 -2.26 -12.53
N VAL A 65 17.12 -1.58 -12.56
CA VAL A 65 16.92 -0.29 -11.90
C VAL A 65 15.64 -0.36 -11.08
N GLU A 66 15.82 -0.42 -9.76
CA GLU A 66 14.71 -0.51 -8.80
C GLU A 66 13.74 -1.68 -9.11
N PRO A 67 14.22 -2.93 -9.12
CA PRO A 67 13.48 -4.10 -9.61
C PRO A 67 12.16 -4.38 -8.89
N TRP A 68 11.97 -3.81 -7.70
CA TRP A 68 10.78 -3.93 -6.89
C TRP A 68 9.62 -3.02 -7.35
N LYS A 69 9.88 -1.91 -8.06
CA LYS A 69 8.86 -0.87 -8.32
C LYS A 69 7.69 -1.35 -9.17
N ALA A 70 7.95 -2.09 -10.25
CA ALA A 70 6.89 -2.60 -11.11
C ALA A 70 5.99 -3.59 -10.35
N TRP A 71 6.58 -4.46 -9.52
CA TRP A 71 5.85 -5.38 -8.64
C TRP A 71 5.01 -4.61 -7.60
N PHE A 72 5.62 -3.62 -6.94
CA PHE A 72 4.95 -2.79 -5.96
C PHE A 72 3.75 -2.03 -6.55
N ASN A 73 3.92 -1.41 -7.72
CA ASN A 73 2.86 -0.68 -8.39
C ASN A 73 1.74 -1.61 -8.87
N THR A 74 2.08 -2.79 -9.39
CA THR A 74 1.11 -3.82 -9.80
C THR A 74 0.26 -4.24 -8.59
N GLY A 75 0.90 -4.66 -7.50
CA GLY A 75 0.18 -5.09 -6.30
C GLY A 75 -0.65 -3.98 -5.66
N THR A 76 -0.14 -2.74 -5.63
CA THR A 76 -0.89 -1.58 -5.12
C THR A 76 -2.14 -1.29 -5.96
N ALA A 77 -2.06 -1.42 -7.28
CA ALA A 77 -3.22 -1.33 -8.16
C ALA A 77 -4.22 -2.46 -7.91
N LEU A 78 -3.75 -3.71 -7.75
CA LEU A 78 -4.61 -4.86 -7.46
C LEU A 78 -5.37 -4.74 -6.13
N VAL A 79 -4.76 -4.18 -5.08
CA VAL A 79 -5.49 -3.88 -3.83
C VAL A 79 -6.70 -2.99 -4.12
N ARG A 80 -6.53 -1.98 -4.98
CA ARG A 80 -7.61 -1.04 -5.34
C ARG A 80 -8.63 -1.62 -6.31
N ALA A 81 -8.24 -2.61 -7.10
CA ALA A 81 -9.12 -3.40 -7.96
C ALA A 81 -9.95 -4.43 -7.16
N GLY A 82 -9.57 -4.72 -5.91
CA GLY A 82 -10.21 -5.74 -5.08
C GLY A 82 -9.64 -7.16 -5.29
N ASP A 83 -8.63 -7.32 -6.13
CA ASP A 83 -7.88 -8.58 -6.23
C ASP A 83 -6.80 -8.62 -5.13
N HIS A 84 -7.23 -8.88 -3.90
CA HIS A 84 -6.34 -8.91 -2.74
C HIS A 84 -5.37 -10.09 -2.78
N THR A 85 -5.74 -11.21 -3.43
CA THR A 85 -4.86 -12.38 -3.55
C THR A 85 -3.70 -12.08 -4.49
N GLY A 86 -3.99 -11.57 -5.69
CA GLY A 86 -2.98 -11.12 -6.64
C GLY A 86 -2.12 -10.00 -6.06
N ALA A 87 -2.72 -9.06 -5.33
CA ALA A 87 -1.99 -8.00 -4.65
C ALA A 87 -0.91 -8.53 -3.68
N VAL A 88 -1.24 -9.52 -2.85
CA VAL A 88 -0.29 -10.14 -1.91
C VAL A 88 0.85 -10.83 -2.63
N GLU A 89 0.57 -11.54 -3.73
CA GLU A 89 1.60 -12.19 -4.54
C GLU A 89 2.60 -11.16 -5.09
N GLU A 90 2.08 -10.09 -5.69
CA GLU A 90 2.86 -9.00 -6.28
C GLU A 90 3.69 -8.25 -5.24
N LEU A 91 3.09 -7.91 -4.10
CA LEU A 91 3.75 -7.18 -3.01
C LEU A 91 4.81 -8.04 -2.30
N ARG A 92 4.60 -9.37 -2.20
CA ARG A 92 5.66 -10.29 -1.77
C ARG A 92 6.82 -10.34 -2.77
N GLY A 93 6.51 -10.26 -4.07
CA GLY A 93 7.50 -10.08 -5.13
C GLY A 93 8.33 -8.81 -4.94
N ALA A 94 7.65 -7.67 -4.73
CA ALA A 94 8.31 -6.41 -4.42
C ALA A 94 9.18 -6.50 -3.16
N HIS A 95 8.70 -7.15 -2.10
CA HIS A 95 9.40 -7.28 -0.83
C HIS A 95 10.70 -8.09 -0.94
N ARG A 96 10.76 -9.08 -1.84
CA ARG A 96 12.01 -9.83 -2.11
C ARG A 96 13.06 -8.98 -2.83
N LEU A 97 12.64 -8.00 -3.62
CA LEU A 97 13.49 -7.23 -4.53
C LEU A 97 13.87 -5.85 -3.98
N VAL A 98 13.14 -5.35 -2.97
CA VAL A 98 13.36 -4.02 -2.41
C VAL A 98 14.66 -4.00 -1.59
N PRO A 99 15.48 -2.94 -1.71
CA PRO A 99 16.63 -2.75 -0.84
C PRO A 99 16.21 -2.77 0.63
N LYS A 100 17.03 -3.38 1.49
CA LYS A 100 16.77 -3.41 2.92
C LYS A 100 16.75 -2.00 3.51
N GLY A 101 15.83 -1.77 4.42
CA GLY A 101 15.67 -0.52 5.15
C GLY A 101 16.89 -0.21 6.00
N THR A 102 17.08 1.08 6.27
CA THR A 102 18.07 1.59 7.22
C THR A 102 17.46 1.70 8.61
N THR A 103 18.32 1.82 9.62
CA THR A 103 17.91 2.16 10.98
C THR A 103 18.45 3.52 11.38
N ASP A 104 17.76 4.21 12.29
CA ASP A 104 18.27 5.41 12.95
C ASP A 104 19.40 5.07 13.95
N ALA A 105 19.91 6.10 14.64
CA ALA A 105 20.99 5.95 15.61
C ALA A 105 20.62 5.07 16.82
N ASP A 106 19.34 4.95 17.13
CA ASP A 106 18.81 4.12 18.22
C ASP A 106 18.52 2.68 17.76
N GLY A 107 18.83 2.35 16.50
CA GLY A 107 18.55 1.05 15.89
C GLY A 107 17.09 0.85 15.52
N ARG A 108 16.27 1.91 15.53
CA ARG A 108 14.87 1.84 15.08
C ARG A 108 14.80 1.86 13.56
N PRO A 109 13.92 1.07 12.92
CA PRO A 109 13.73 1.10 11.48
C PRO A 109 13.36 2.50 10.98
N ASP A 110 13.94 2.94 9.86
CA ASP A 110 13.52 4.16 9.18
C ASP A 110 12.24 3.88 8.37
N PRO A 111 11.08 4.42 8.81
CA PRO A 111 9.80 4.16 8.16
C PRO A 111 9.68 4.78 6.77
N SER A 112 10.58 5.71 6.40
CA SER A 112 10.59 6.37 5.09
C SER A 112 11.24 5.53 3.99
N THR A 113 11.87 4.40 4.37
CA THR A 113 12.59 3.53 3.44
C THR A 113 11.68 2.85 2.41
N PRO A 114 12.20 2.51 1.22
CA PRO A 114 11.46 1.71 0.25
C PRO A 114 10.96 0.38 0.81
N GLU A 115 11.74 -0.31 1.67
CA GLU A 115 11.30 -1.55 2.31
C GLU A 115 10.01 -1.32 3.12
N CYS A 116 9.95 -0.24 3.89
CA CYS A 116 8.77 0.06 4.68
C CYS A 116 7.56 0.45 3.85
N ARG A 117 7.73 1.19 2.74
CA ARG A 117 6.62 1.42 1.80
C ARG A 117 6.04 0.11 1.26
N VAL A 118 6.90 -0.84 0.88
CA VAL A 118 6.45 -2.15 0.40
C VAL A 118 5.74 -2.96 1.50
N ARG A 119 6.30 -2.98 2.71
CA ARG A 119 5.71 -3.68 3.87
C ARG A 119 4.35 -3.12 4.28
N ILE A 120 4.19 -1.80 4.25
CA ILE A 120 2.90 -1.14 4.53
C ILE A 120 1.86 -1.59 3.51
N ASN A 121 2.14 -1.56 2.21
CA ASN A 121 1.16 -2.00 1.22
C ASN A 121 0.88 -3.50 1.32
N LEU A 122 1.92 -4.31 1.60
CA LEU A 122 1.75 -5.75 1.82
C LEU A 122 0.85 -6.04 3.03
N SER A 123 1.01 -5.32 4.14
CA SER A 123 0.14 -5.48 5.31
C SER A 123 -1.29 -5.07 5.02
N LEU A 124 -1.51 -3.99 4.27
CA LEU A 124 -2.85 -3.57 3.85
C LEU A 124 -3.51 -4.62 2.95
N ALA A 125 -2.78 -5.24 2.02
CA ALA A 125 -3.30 -6.31 1.18
C ALA A 125 -3.67 -7.56 2.00
N LEU A 126 -2.83 -7.93 2.98
CA LEU A 126 -3.12 -9.02 3.92
C LEU A 126 -4.31 -8.70 4.82
N GLU A 127 -4.44 -7.46 5.30
CA GLU A 127 -5.60 -7.01 6.06
C GLU A 127 -6.89 -7.11 5.23
N SER A 128 -6.85 -6.75 3.95
CA SER A 128 -7.99 -6.93 3.04
C SER A 128 -8.37 -8.40 2.86
N LEU A 129 -7.40 -9.33 2.72
CA LEU A 129 -7.69 -10.77 2.72
C LEU A 129 -8.33 -11.23 4.05
N GLY A 130 -7.91 -10.64 5.17
CA GLY A 130 -8.53 -10.87 6.47
C GLY A 130 -9.98 -10.41 6.50
N ASP A 131 -10.27 -9.23 5.93
CA ASP A 131 -11.61 -8.69 5.79
C ASP A 131 -12.50 -9.55 4.87
N ASP A 132 -11.96 -10.02 3.74
CA ASP A 132 -12.65 -10.93 2.82
C ASP A 132 -12.99 -12.26 3.50
N ALA A 133 -12.01 -12.88 4.15
CA ALA A 133 -12.21 -14.14 4.90
C ALA A 133 -13.27 -13.98 5.98
N ARG A 134 -13.22 -12.87 6.74
CA ARG A 134 -14.24 -12.55 7.74
C ARG A 134 -15.61 -12.34 7.10
N GLY A 135 -15.69 -11.68 5.94
CA GLY A 135 -16.91 -11.48 5.18
C GLY A 135 -17.51 -12.80 4.66
N ALA A 136 -16.65 -13.77 4.31
CA ALA A 136 -17.02 -15.12 3.92
C ALA A 136 -17.37 -16.05 5.11
N GLY A 137 -17.31 -15.55 6.36
CA GLY A 137 -17.56 -16.34 7.56
C GLY A 137 -16.38 -17.21 8.00
N ASP A 138 -15.23 -17.12 7.33
CA ASP A 138 -14.00 -17.80 7.72
C ASP A 138 -13.20 -16.94 8.72
N ALA A 139 -13.72 -16.88 9.95
CA ALA A 139 -13.00 -16.26 11.06
C ALA A 139 -11.64 -16.95 11.33
N GLY A 140 -11.50 -18.20 10.87
CA GLY A 140 -10.27 -18.94 10.64
C GLY A 140 -9.22 -18.11 9.90
N ALA A 141 -9.32 -18.14 8.59
CA ALA A 141 -8.40 -17.44 7.71
C ALA A 141 -8.26 -15.95 8.07
N ALA A 142 -9.33 -15.27 8.51
CA ALA A 142 -9.29 -13.87 8.92
C ALA A 142 -8.22 -13.56 9.98
N VAL A 143 -8.19 -14.34 11.08
CA VAL A 143 -7.20 -14.15 12.15
C VAL A 143 -5.78 -14.36 11.62
N THR A 144 -5.56 -15.39 10.79
CA THR A 144 -4.25 -15.66 10.20
C THR A 144 -3.79 -14.48 9.34
N TYR A 145 -4.65 -13.96 8.46
CA TYR A 145 -4.30 -12.83 7.61
C TYR A 145 -4.04 -11.53 8.39
N TYR A 146 -4.81 -11.23 9.43
CA TYR A 146 -4.54 -10.06 10.26
C TYR A 146 -3.22 -10.19 11.04
N ARG A 147 -2.83 -11.40 11.45
CA ARG A 147 -1.53 -11.66 12.08
C ARG A 147 -0.39 -11.50 11.08
N ASP A 148 -0.51 -12.09 9.89
CA ASP A 148 0.46 -11.91 8.81
C ASP A 148 0.61 -10.42 8.43
N ALA A 149 -0.48 -9.65 8.49
CA ALA A 149 -0.44 -8.21 8.24
C ALA A 149 0.38 -7.46 9.30
N MET A 150 0.17 -7.76 10.59
CA MET A 150 0.97 -7.20 11.69
C MET A 150 2.46 -7.59 11.55
N ASP A 151 2.75 -8.85 11.20
CA ASP A 151 4.12 -9.31 10.99
C ASP A 151 4.80 -8.62 9.80
N ALA A 152 4.04 -8.30 8.74
CA ALA A 152 4.56 -7.58 7.60
C ALA A 152 4.99 -6.15 7.96
N ILE A 153 4.16 -5.42 8.72
CA ILE A 153 4.35 -4.00 9.05
C ILE A 153 5.16 -3.75 10.33
N GLY A 154 5.23 -4.70 11.26
CA GLY A 154 5.92 -4.58 12.55
C GLY A 154 7.35 -4.05 12.44
N PRO A 155 8.19 -4.51 11.49
CA PRO A 155 9.52 -3.95 11.27
C PRO A 155 9.56 -2.48 10.81
N CYS A 156 8.42 -1.81 10.68
CA CYS A 156 8.28 -0.40 10.29
C CYS A 156 7.50 0.43 11.32
N THR A 157 7.10 -0.17 12.44
CA THR A 157 6.49 0.53 13.57
C THR A 157 7.55 1.25 14.39
N SER A 158 7.13 2.16 15.27
CA SER A 158 8.02 2.96 16.11
C SER A 158 8.87 2.11 17.06
N ASP A 159 8.42 0.92 17.43
CA ASP A 159 9.16 -0.04 18.26
C ASP A 159 9.84 -1.15 17.45
N GLY A 160 9.61 -1.20 16.13
CA GLY A 160 10.17 -2.16 15.19
C GLY A 160 9.73 -3.61 15.43
N ARG A 161 8.57 -3.83 16.07
CA ARG A 161 8.10 -5.16 16.49
C ARG A 161 6.67 -5.40 16.01
N SER A 162 6.39 -6.65 15.67
CA SER A 162 5.02 -7.10 15.38
C SER A 162 4.18 -7.17 16.64
N ALA A 163 2.94 -6.70 16.57
CA ALA A 163 1.95 -6.82 17.62
C ALA A 163 1.18 -8.16 17.61
N ALA A 164 1.45 -9.06 16.66
CA ALA A 164 0.74 -10.33 16.51
C ALA A 164 0.83 -11.22 17.76
N ASP A 165 1.98 -11.20 18.45
CA ASP A 165 2.23 -11.97 19.67
C ASP A 165 2.29 -11.11 20.94
N GLN A 166 2.00 -9.81 20.83
CA GLN A 166 2.08 -8.90 21.98
C GLN A 166 0.76 -8.87 22.75
N PRO A 167 0.79 -8.79 24.10
CA PRO A 167 -0.40 -8.55 24.91
C PRO A 167 -1.13 -7.28 24.45
N PRO A 168 -2.44 -7.13 24.70
CA PRO A 168 -3.14 -5.87 24.47
C PRO A 168 -2.55 -4.80 25.40
N GLN A 169 -1.64 -3.98 24.88
CA GLN A 169 -1.16 -2.77 25.53
C GLN A 169 -1.69 -1.57 24.74
N HIS A 170 -2.10 -0.54 25.47
CA HIS A 170 -2.32 0.78 24.88
C HIS A 170 -0.96 1.37 24.54
N SER A 171 -0.53 1.24 23.29
CA SER A 171 0.60 2.03 22.78
C SER A 171 0.09 3.41 22.38
N ASP A 172 0.82 4.45 22.76
CA ASP A 172 0.64 5.79 22.21
C ASP A 172 1.08 5.71 20.74
N ALA A 173 0.13 5.49 19.81
CA ALA A 173 0.42 5.46 18.38
C ALA A 173 1.00 6.82 17.97
N ARG A 174 2.19 6.80 17.36
CA ARG A 174 2.91 8.03 16.96
C ARG A 174 3.13 8.12 15.46
N SER A 175 2.96 7.00 14.74
CA SER A 175 3.17 6.90 13.30
C SER A 175 2.05 6.13 12.60
N GLN A 176 1.91 6.34 11.28
CA GLN A 176 0.92 5.63 10.45
C GLN A 176 1.08 4.09 10.48
N PRO A 177 2.30 3.52 10.50
CA PRO A 177 2.49 2.09 10.75
C PRO A 177 1.92 1.61 12.09
N ASP A 178 2.12 2.36 13.18
CA ASP A 178 1.58 2.00 14.50
C ASP A 178 0.04 1.95 14.49
N GLU A 179 -0.60 2.97 13.90
CA GLU A 179 -2.06 3.03 13.79
C GLU A 179 -2.64 1.88 12.96
N THR A 180 -1.93 1.52 11.89
CA THR A 180 -2.32 0.42 11.00
C THR A 180 -2.21 -0.92 11.73
N GLU A 181 -1.11 -1.16 12.43
CA GLU A 181 -0.92 -2.38 13.20
C GLU A 181 -1.93 -2.51 14.35
N GLN A 182 -2.21 -1.41 15.07
CA GLN A 182 -3.25 -1.40 16.12
C GLN A 182 -4.64 -1.76 15.58
N ARG A 183 -4.99 -1.24 14.39
CA ARG A 183 -6.24 -1.59 13.70
C ARG A 183 -6.29 -3.08 13.37
N GLN A 184 -5.20 -3.63 12.83
CA GLN A 184 -5.09 -5.05 12.49
C GLN A 184 -5.23 -5.94 13.73
N LYS A 185 -4.62 -5.55 14.85
CA LYS A 185 -4.77 -6.24 16.14
C LYS A 185 -6.22 -6.26 16.64
N ALA A 186 -6.93 -5.13 16.54
CA ALA A 186 -8.33 -5.03 16.91
C ALA A 186 -9.22 -5.93 16.02
N LYS A 187 -8.94 -5.97 14.71
CA LYS A 187 -9.62 -6.85 13.75
C LYS A 187 -9.37 -8.33 14.06
N ALA A 188 -8.12 -8.72 14.35
CA ALA A 188 -7.77 -10.08 14.78
C ALA A 188 -8.55 -10.50 16.03
N SER A 189 -8.54 -9.66 17.07
CA SER A 189 -9.25 -9.92 18.33
C SER A 189 -10.77 -10.11 18.11
N ARG A 190 -11.36 -9.35 17.18
CA ARG A 190 -12.78 -9.48 16.82
C ARG A 190 -13.08 -10.78 16.09
N ALA A 191 -12.21 -11.17 15.16
CA ALA A 191 -12.34 -12.43 14.44
C ALA A 191 -12.16 -13.64 15.38
N GLU A 192 -11.22 -13.59 16.33
CA GLU A 192 -11.04 -14.64 17.35
C GLU A 192 -12.29 -14.86 18.21
N ARG A 193 -12.94 -13.78 18.66
CA ARG A 193 -14.22 -13.87 19.39
C ARG A 193 -15.32 -14.51 18.54
N SER A 194 -15.32 -14.24 17.24
CA SER A 194 -16.28 -14.83 16.29
C SER A 194 -16.04 -16.33 16.09
N ARG A 195 -14.79 -16.79 16.17
CA ARG A 195 -14.46 -18.23 16.17
C ARG A 195 -14.93 -18.95 17.44
N GLN A 196 -14.92 -18.27 18.58
CA GLN A 196 -15.25 -18.86 19.89
C GLN A 196 -16.75 -18.84 20.22
N ALA A 197 -17.55 -18.05 19.50
CA ALA A 197 -19.00 -18.08 19.63
C ALA A 197 -19.56 -19.40 19.05
N PRO A 198 -20.29 -20.23 19.84
CA PRO A 198 -20.98 -21.39 19.32
C PRO A 198 -22.01 -20.95 18.27
N GLY A 199 -22.03 -21.62 17.13
CA GLY A 199 -22.83 -21.22 15.96
C GLY A 199 -24.30 -20.94 16.27
N GLN A 200 -24.76 -19.76 15.84
CA GLN A 200 -26.15 -19.55 15.46
C GLN A 200 -26.16 -19.23 13.95
N PRO A 201 -26.85 -20.04 13.12
CA PRO A 201 -27.01 -19.73 11.72
C PRO A 201 -27.94 -18.51 11.55
N GLY A 202 -27.66 -17.71 10.53
CA GLY A 202 -28.26 -16.40 10.31
C GLY A 202 -29.79 -16.34 10.46
N GLN A 203 -30.22 -15.30 11.16
CA GLN A 203 -31.48 -14.58 10.99
C GLN A 203 -31.05 -13.11 11.04
N GLY A 204 -31.12 -12.38 9.93
CA GLY A 204 -32.40 -11.87 9.46
C GLY A 204 -32.72 -10.63 10.29
N ASP A 205 -32.43 -9.46 9.73
CA ASP A 205 -32.83 -8.17 10.28
C ASP A 205 -34.31 -8.18 10.69
N GLU A 206 -34.61 -8.25 11.99
CA GLU A 206 -35.82 -7.62 12.50
C GLU A 206 -35.75 -7.33 14.01
N LYS A 207 -35.63 -6.02 14.31
CA LYS A 207 -36.21 -5.28 15.45
C LYS A 207 -36.37 -6.02 16.78
N GLN A 208 -35.47 -5.73 17.73
CA GLN A 208 -35.81 -5.70 19.16
C GLN A 208 -34.97 -4.63 19.86
N SER A 209 -35.52 -3.42 20.00
CA SER A 209 -36.23 -2.95 21.20
C SER A 209 -35.26 -2.42 22.27
N LEU A 210 -35.42 -1.11 22.50
CA LEU A 210 -34.83 -0.31 23.55
C LEU A 210 -34.77 -1.04 24.90
N LYS A 211 -33.57 -1.47 25.30
CA LYS A 211 -33.17 -1.45 26.71
C LYS A 211 -32.00 -0.50 26.84
N ARG A 212 -32.31 0.72 27.29
CA ARG A 212 -31.32 1.72 27.67
C ARG A 212 -30.56 1.17 28.87
N ALA A 213 -29.37 0.61 28.63
CA ALA A 213 -28.39 0.41 29.67
C ALA A 213 -27.98 1.79 30.23
N PRO A 214 -27.57 1.89 31.51
CA PRO A 214 -27.11 3.15 32.08
C PRO A 214 -25.93 3.64 31.23
N VAL A 215 -26.05 4.82 30.64
CA VAL A 215 -24.95 5.44 29.90
C VAL A 215 -23.86 5.73 30.93
N ASP A 216 -22.69 5.13 30.73
CA ASP A 216 -21.50 5.42 31.53
C ASP A 216 -21.18 6.92 31.33
N PRO A 217 -21.04 7.73 32.39
CA PRO A 217 -20.72 9.16 32.28
C PRO A 217 -19.42 9.43 31.49
N ARG A 218 -18.53 8.44 31.34
CA ARG A 218 -17.37 8.54 30.45
C ARG A 218 -17.72 8.49 28.97
N GLN A 219 -18.80 7.81 28.59
CA GLN A 219 -19.22 7.67 27.20
C GLN A 219 -19.86 8.96 26.68
N GLU A 220 -20.65 9.64 27.52
CA GLU A 220 -21.14 11.01 27.23
C GLU A 220 -19.99 12.02 27.07
N GLN A 221 -18.96 11.91 27.90
CA GLN A 221 -17.80 12.81 27.82
C GLN A 221 -16.96 12.57 26.54
N LEU A 222 -16.91 11.33 26.05
CA LEU A 222 -16.26 10.99 24.78
C LEU A 222 -17.07 11.47 23.58
N GLU A 223 -18.40 11.36 23.62
CA GLU A 223 -19.28 11.87 22.57
C GLU A 223 -19.20 13.40 22.47
N GLN A 224 -19.19 14.11 23.60
CA GLN A 224 -18.98 15.57 23.61
C GLN A 224 -17.62 15.96 23.02
N ARG A 225 -16.54 15.27 23.41
CA ARG A 225 -15.20 15.54 22.87
C ARG A 225 -15.10 15.27 21.37
N ASN A 226 -15.76 14.23 20.86
CA ASN A 226 -15.78 13.94 19.43
C ASN A 226 -16.56 15.01 18.65
N GLN A 227 -17.70 15.47 19.18
CA GLN A 227 -18.46 16.56 18.54
C GLN A 227 -17.69 17.88 18.52
N ASP A 228 -16.93 18.20 19.56
CA ASP A 228 -16.09 19.40 19.59
C ASP A 228 -14.93 19.30 18.59
N ALA A 229 -14.28 18.13 18.48
CA ALA A 229 -13.22 17.90 17.51
C ALA A 229 -13.72 18.01 16.05
N GLU A 230 -14.94 17.55 15.77
CA GLU A 230 -15.56 17.70 14.45
C GLU A 230 -15.89 19.15 14.12
N ARG A 231 -16.40 19.92 15.09
CA ARG A 231 -16.65 21.37 14.93
C ARG A 231 -15.36 22.14 14.66
N ASP A 232 -14.28 21.79 15.34
CA ASP A 232 -12.97 22.44 15.13
C ASP A 232 -12.36 22.10 13.77
N ARG A 233 -12.52 20.85 13.30
CA ARG A 233 -12.12 20.46 11.94
C ARG A 233 -12.87 21.24 10.87
N GLN A 234 -14.19 21.38 11.00
CA GLN A 234 -14.99 22.16 10.05
C GLN A 234 -14.59 23.64 10.04
N ARG A 235 -14.24 24.23 11.20
CA ARG A 235 -13.74 25.61 11.26
C ARG A 235 -12.37 25.76 10.60
N GLN A 236 -11.47 24.79 10.74
CA GLN A 236 -10.16 24.81 10.09
C GLN A 236 -10.24 24.60 8.57
N GLU A 237 -11.16 23.76 8.11
CA GLU A 237 -11.41 23.55 6.67
C GLU A 237 -11.98 24.80 6.00
N GLN A 238 -12.88 25.53 6.68
CA GLN A 238 -13.38 26.83 6.20
C GLN A 238 -12.28 27.91 6.14
N GLN A 239 -11.24 27.81 6.98
CA GLN A 239 -10.10 28.73 6.97
C GLN A 239 -9.00 28.35 5.97
N ARG A 240 -8.92 27.08 5.54
CA ARG A 240 -7.90 26.57 4.60
C ARG A 240 -8.35 26.52 3.14
N GLY A 241 -9.55 27.01 2.81
CA GLY A 241 -10.11 27.09 1.44
C GLY A 241 -9.43 28.09 0.50
N GLY A 242 -8.12 28.28 0.58
CA GLY A 242 -7.35 29.20 -0.27
C GLY A 242 -5.87 28.88 -0.25
N GLY A 243 -5.46 27.80 -0.92
CA GLY A 243 -4.03 27.46 -1.03
C GLY A 243 -3.80 26.19 -1.83
N THR A 244 -3.48 26.36 -3.10
CA THR A 244 -3.01 25.31 -4.01
C THR A 244 -1.72 24.67 -3.49
N GLY A 245 -1.70 23.35 -3.33
CA GLY A 245 -0.54 22.61 -2.81
C GLY A 245 -0.36 21.28 -3.54
N SER A 246 0.65 21.25 -4.40
CA SER A 246 1.09 20.17 -5.30
C SER A 246 1.23 18.80 -4.64
N GLY A 247 0.64 17.79 -5.28
CA GLY A 247 0.86 16.37 -4.96
C GLY A 247 2.24 15.90 -5.39
N GLN A 248 3.02 15.40 -4.43
CA GLN A 248 4.14 14.50 -4.63
C GLN A 248 4.19 13.52 -3.46
N ALA A 249 3.81 12.26 -3.72
CA ALA A 249 4.23 11.06 -2.99
C ALA A 249 3.59 9.83 -3.65
N TRP A 250 4.28 9.26 -4.65
CA TRP A 250 4.07 7.89 -5.14
C TRP A 250 5.43 7.29 -5.50
#